data_AF-A0A2Z2K7F7-F1
#
_entry.id   AF-A0A2Z2K7F7-F1
#
_cell.length_a   1.000
_cell.length_b   1.000
_cell.length_c   1.000
_cell.angle_alpha   90.00
_cell.angle_beta   90.00
_cell.angle_gamma   90.00
#
_symmetry.space_group_name_H-M   'P 1'
#
loop_
_entity.id
_entity.type
_entity.pdbx_description
1 polymer ?
#
loop_
_entity_poly.entity_id
_entity_poly.type
_entity_poly.pdbx_seq_one_letter_code
_entity_poly.pdbx_strand_id
1 'polypeptide(L)'
;MRRCAVLLLMLVLLTACGASNSGLSTDDLAIVKVDDEKQIVQYGMSRAAAEKVLGEASGDKNYLSYENGVKVLYRDNSVALLSLGEESKGVYKTLQGAEINMNKEELKGIYGKDKAIEVQGNNLDYVYDSINKKYLTTTEVNPEERKSFYHISININEQGEAKSIFLMDNNAAVLMN
;
A
#
# COMPACT_ATOMS: atom_id res chain seq x y z
N MET A 1 -19.01 50.30 26.01
CA MET A 1 -20.04 49.33 25.54
C MET A 1 -19.64 48.83 24.16
N ARG A 2 -19.89 47.53 23.88
CA ARG A 2 -19.36 46.66 22.79
C ARG A 2 -17.94 46.15 23.10
N ARG A 3 -17.67 44.94 23.62
CA ARG A 3 -18.14 43.55 23.39
C ARG A 3 -18.04 43.10 21.92
N CYS A 4 -17.33 41.97 21.75
CA CYS A 4 -17.13 41.07 20.61
C CYS A 4 -15.66 41.07 20.14
N ALA A 5 -14.94 39.95 20.01
CA ALA A 5 -15.14 38.56 20.38
C ALA A 5 -13.77 37.87 20.28
N VAL A 6 -13.51 36.94 21.18
CA VAL A 6 -12.46 35.91 21.10
C VAL A 6 -12.69 35.05 19.86
N LEU A 7 -11.63 34.67 19.13
CA LEU A 7 -11.48 33.44 18.29
C LEU A 7 -10.23 33.64 17.42
N LEU A 8 -9.27 32.73 17.25
CA LEU A 8 -8.92 31.47 17.88
C LEU A 8 -7.52 31.15 17.35
N LEU A 9 -6.63 30.69 18.21
CA LEU A 9 -5.44 29.93 17.83
C LEU A 9 -5.86 28.77 16.91
N MET A 10 -5.36 28.70 15.69
CA MET A 10 -5.20 27.44 14.97
C MET A 10 -3.72 27.27 14.64
N LEU A 11 -2.99 26.76 15.62
CA LEU A 11 -1.80 25.96 15.35
C LEU A 11 -2.26 24.74 14.53
N VAL A 12 -1.95 24.73 13.23
CA VAL A 12 -1.94 23.49 12.47
C VAL A 12 -0.63 22.78 12.79
N LEU A 13 -0.62 22.12 13.95
CA LEU A 13 0.30 21.04 14.23
C LEU A 13 -0.18 19.84 13.40
N LEU A 14 0.26 19.74 12.15
CA LEU A 14 0.30 18.45 11.46
C LEU A 14 1.44 17.65 12.10
N THR A 15 1.19 17.14 13.31
CA THR A 15 1.97 16.02 13.83
C THR A 15 1.65 14.82 12.95
N ALA A 16 2.50 14.58 11.95
CA ALA A 16 2.67 13.28 11.34
C ALA A 16 3.19 12.31 12.43
N CYS A 17 2.30 11.92 13.35
CA CYS A 17 2.50 10.80 14.26
C CYS A 17 1.64 9.66 13.72
N GLY A 18 2.19 8.98 12.71
CA GLY A 18 1.59 7.78 12.14
C GLY A 18 2.55 6.59 12.12
N ALA A 19 3.69 6.65 12.82
CA ALA A 19 4.49 5.46 13.07
C ALA A 19 3.82 4.66 14.19
N SER A 20 2.66 4.07 13.92
CA SER A 20 2.10 3.09 14.83
C SER A 20 3.05 1.89 14.84
N ASN A 21 3.50 1.50 16.03
CA ASN A 21 4.26 0.28 16.26
C ASN A 21 3.41 -0.99 16.03
N SER A 22 2.22 -0.83 15.44
CA SER A 22 1.34 -1.92 15.05
C SER A 22 1.94 -2.66 13.85
N GLY A 23 1.70 -3.96 13.80
CA GLY A 23 2.00 -4.76 12.63
C GLY A 23 1.14 -4.40 11.41
N LEU A 24 1.31 -5.14 10.32
CA LEU A 24 0.42 -5.02 9.17
C LEU A 24 -0.88 -5.78 9.40
N SER A 25 -1.96 -5.22 8.87
CA SER A 25 -3.28 -5.82 8.77
C SER A 25 -3.76 -5.81 7.32
N THR A 26 -4.92 -6.40 7.04
CA THR A 26 -5.54 -6.32 5.72
C THR A 26 -5.93 -4.89 5.34
N ASP A 27 -6.21 -4.04 6.32
CA ASP A 27 -6.56 -2.63 6.09
C ASP A 27 -5.34 -1.84 5.61
N ASP A 28 -4.13 -2.32 5.91
CA ASP A 28 -2.88 -1.77 5.41
C ASP A 28 -2.55 -2.19 3.97
N LEU A 29 -3.31 -3.13 3.42
CA LEU A 29 -3.20 -3.58 2.04
C LEU A 29 -4.29 -2.93 1.19
N ALA A 30 -4.34 -1.60 1.22
CA ALA A 30 -5.36 -0.81 0.53
C ALA A 30 -4.78 0.42 -0.17
N ILE A 31 -5.45 0.83 -1.25
CA ILE A 31 -5.21 2.09 -1.95
C ILE A 31 -6.45 2.99 -1.83
N VAL A 32 -6.22 4.29 -1.91
CA VAL A 32 -7.25 5.32 -1.82
C VAL A 32 -7.00 6.39 -2.88
N LYS A 33 -8.08 6.91 -3.46
CA LYS A 33 -8.00 8.02 -4.41
C LYS A 33 -7.64 9.32 -3.68
N VAL A 34 -6.70 10.09 -4.24
CA VAL A 34 -6.17 11.30 -3.60
C VAL A 34 -7.24 12.40 -3.47
N ASP A 35 -8.18 12.48 -4.40
CA ASP A 35 -9.25 13.49 -4.44
C ASP A 35 -10.56 13.06 -3.77
N ASP A 36 -10.69 11.78 -3.38
CA ASP A 36 -11.87 11.23 -2.70
C ASP A 36 -11.46 10.07 -1.77
N GLU A 37 -11.24 10.39 -0.49
CA GLU A 37 -10.80 9.43 0.51
C GLU A 37 -11.80 8.30 0.81
N LYS A 38 -13.01 8.35 0.24
CA LYS A 38 -14.00 7.26 0.34
C LYS A 38 -13.84 6.21 -0.76
N GLN A 39 -13.09 6.51 -1.81
CA GLN A 39 -12.82 5.60 -2.93
C GLN A 39 -11.62 4.73 -2.57
N ILE A 40 -11.90 3.65 -1.84
CA ILE A 40 -10.89 2.72 -1.31
C ILE A 40 -11.04 1.37 -2.01
N VAL A 41 -9.91 0.77 -2.40
CA VAL A 41 -9.84 -0.63 -2.80
C VAL A 41 -8.86 -1.33 -1.87
N GLN A 42 -9.29 -2.43 -1.27
CA GLN A 42 -8.50 -3.17 -0.28
C GLN A 42 -8.37 -4.64 -0.63
N TYR A 43 -7.32 -5.25 -0.10
CA TYR A 43 -7.16 -6.70 -0.05
C TYR A 43 -8.43 -7.39 0.49
N GLY A 44 -8.84 -8.48 -0.16
CA GLY A 44 -10.04 -9.23 0.17
C GLY A 44 -11.36 -8.61 -0.31
N MET A 45 -11.35 -7.39 -0.87
CA MET A 45 -12.53 -6.81 -1.51
C MET A 45 -12.97 -7.69 -2.69
N SER A 46 -14.28 -7.83 -2.92
CA SER A 46 -14.76 -8.57 -4.09
C SER A 46 -14.43 -7.81 -5.38
N ARG A 47 -14.24 -8.55 -6.49
CA ARG A 47 -13.99 -7.96 -7.80
C ARG A 47 -15.02 -6.89 -8.18
N ALA A 48 -16.31 -7.20 -8.00
CA ALA A 48 -17.38 -6.26 -8.32
C ALA A 48 -17.32 -4.97 -7.48
N ALA A 49 -16.91 -5.05 -6.21
CA ALA A 49 -16.74 -3.88 -5.37
C ALA A 49 -15.50 -3.06 -5.78
N ALA A 50 -14.39 -3.72 -6.13
CA ALA A 50 -13.20 -3.05 -6.64
C ALA A 50 -13.46 -2.34 -7.98
N GLU A 51 -14.15 -2.99 -8.92
CA GLU A 51 -14.51 -2.42 -10.24
C GLU A 51 -15.50 -1.26 -10.12
N LYS A 52 -16.30 -1.19 -9.05
CA LYS A 52 -17.13 -0.01 -8.78
C LYS A 52 -16.30 1.24 -8.47
N VAL A 53 -15.11 1.06 -7.92
CA VAL A 53 -14.17 2.15 -7.57
C VAL A 53 -13.23 2.43 -8.73
N LEU A 54 -12.65 1.38 -9.32
CA LEU A 54 -11.59 1.49 -10.34
C LEU A 54 -12.13 1.65 -11.77
N GLY A 55 -13.42 1.40 -11.98
CA GLY A 55 -14.03 1.43 -13.31
C GLY A 55 -13.75 0.17 -14.12
N GLU A 56 -13.75 0.32 -15.44
CA GLU A 56 -13.58 -0.78 -16.37
C GLU A 56 -12.12 -1.26 -16.40
N ALA A 57 -11.97 -2.57 -16.43
CA ALA A 57 -10.67 -3.22 -16.48
C ALA A 57 -10.29 -3.58 -17.92
N SER A 58 -8.99 -3.64 -18.19
CA SER A 58 -8.40 -4.18 -19.40
C SER A 58 -7.44 -5.33 -19.09
N GLY A 59 -7.25 -6.23 -20.05
CA GLY A 59 -6.37 -7.40 -19.94
C GLY A 59 -7.11 -8.73 -19.81
N ASP A 60 -6.33 -9.80 -19.75
CA ASP A 60 -6.81 -11.18 -19.71
C ASP A 60 -6.54 -11.86 -18.36
N LYS A 61 -7.40 -12.82 -18.01
CA LYS A 61 -7.31 -13.65 -16.80
C LYS A 61 -7.55 -12.84 -15.51
N ASN A 62 -6.82 -13.18 -14.45
CA ASN A 62 -7.05 -12.68 -13.11
C ASN A 62 -6.18 -11.47 -12.74
N TYR A 63 -5.25 -11.05 -13.61
CA TYR A 63 -4.39 -9.88 -13.38
C TYR A 63 -4.78 -8.78 -14.35
N LEU A 64 -5.56 -7.83 -13.85
CA LEU A 64 -6.23 -6.82 -14.68
C LEU A 64 -5.62 -5.45 -14.44
N SER A 65 -5.59 -4.65 -15.50
CA SER A 65 -5.14 -3.25 -15.47
C SER A 65 -6.33 -2.32 -15.52
N TYR A 66 -6.30 -1.29 -14.70
CA TYR A 66 -7.30 -0.24 -14.62
C TYR A 66 -6.69 1.09 -15.03
N GLU A 67 -7.54 2.07 -15.30
CA GLU A 67 -7.08 3.43 -15.58
C GLU A 67 -6.23 4.00 -14.43
N ASN A 68 -5.36 4.95 -14.77
CA ASN A 68 -4.46 5.61 -13.81
C ASN A 68 -3.51 4.63 -13.11
N GLY A 69 -2.95 3.67 -13.86
CA GLY A 69 -1.82 2.86 -13.41
C GLY A 69 -2.07 1.87 -12.28
N VAL A 70 -3.33 1.53 -11.98
CA VAL A 70 -3.66 0.51 -10.97
C VAL A 70 -3.75 -0.87 -11.62
N LYS A 71 -3.11 -1.88 -11.01
CA LYS A 71 -3.29 -3.29 -11.40
C LYS A 71 -3.78 -4.12 -10.22
N VAL A 72 -4.63 -5.09 -10.50
CA VAL A 72 -5.24 -5.95 -9.48
C VAL A 72 -5.11 -7.41 -9.87
N LEU A 73 -4.55 -8.22 -8.97
CA LEU A 73 -4.68 -9.67 -9.06
C LEU A 73 -5.91 -10.11 -8.25
N TYR A 74 -6.80 -10.84 -8.90
CA TYR A 74 -7.91 -11.51 -8.25
C TYR A 74 -7.59 -12.98 -7.95
N ARG A 75 -7.93 -13.43 -6.75
CA ARG A 75 -7.92 -14.85 -6.36
C ARG A 75 -9.28 -15.16 -5.76
N ASP A 76 -9.94 -16.19 -6.25
CA ASP A 76 -11.29 -16.57 -5.81
C ASP A 76 -12.27 -15.38 -5.86
N ASN A 77 -12.19 -14.61 -6.95
CA ASN A 77 -12.98 -13.39 -7.21
C ASN A 77 -12.81 -12.26 -6.17
N SER A 78 -11.70 -12.26 -5.43
CA SER A 78 -11.37 -11.26 -4.41
C SER A 78 -9.97 -10.69 -4.64
N VAL A 79 -9.74 -9.43 -4.28
CA VAL A 79 -8.44 -8.75 -4.41
C VAL A 79 -7.39 -9.50 -3.60
N ALA A 80 -6.33 -9.94 -4.26
CA ALA A 80 -5.18 -10.61 -3.64
C ALA A 80 -3.88 -9.79 -3.76
N LEU A 81 -3.82 -8.89 -4.74
CA LEU A 81 -2.73 -7.93 -4.92
C LEU A 81 -3.28 -6.64 -5.51
N LEU A 82 -2.82 -5.51 -4.98
CA LEU A 82 -2.95 -4.18 -5.56
C LEU A 82 -1.57 -3.69 -5.97
N SER A 83 -1.44 -3.11 -7.15
CA SER A 83 -0.21 -2.48 -7.62
C SER A 83 -0.48 -1.07 -8.10
N LEU A 84 0.37 -0.13 -7.67
CA LEU A 84 0.46 1.22 -8.17
C LEU A 84 1.68 1.32 -9.08
N GLY A 85 1.49 1.78 -10.32
CA GLY A 85 2.54 2.11 -11.29
C GLY A 85 2.58 3.61 -11.60
N GLU A 86 3.48 4.04 -12.49
CA GLU A 86 3.77 5.45 -12.79
C GLU A 86 2.53 6.33 -13.03
N GLU A 87 1.55 5.83 -13.79
CA GLU A 87 0.31 6.54 -14.12
C GLU A 87 -0.63 6.77 -12.93
N SER A 88 -0.36 6.14 -11.77
CA SER A 88 -1.13 6.35 -10.53
C SER A 88 -0.69 7.58 -9.73
N LYS A 89 0.43 8.20 -10.11
CA LYS A 89 0.98 9.40 -9.47
C LYS A 89 -0.06 10.53 -9.44
N GLY A 90 -0.27 11.11 -8.26
CA GLY A 90 -1.25 12.16 -8.01
C GLY A 90 -2.71 11.69 -8.03
N VAL A 91 -2.97 10.42 -8.33
CA VAL A 91 -4.33 9.86 -8.44
C VAL A 91 -4.62 8.90 -7.29
N TYR A 92 -3.69 7.98 -6.99
CA TYR A 92 -3.83 7.01 -5.92
C TYR A 92 -2.60 7.01 -5.01
N LYS A 93 -2.85 6.77 -3.72
CA LYS A 93 -1.85 6.49 -2.70
C LYS A 93 -2.26 5.25 -1.91
N THR A 94 -1.33 4.62 -1.21
CA THR A 94 -1.70 3.60 -0.22
C THR A 94 -2.48 4.26 0.92
N LEU A 95 -3.26 3.50 1.67
CA LEU A 95 -4.02 4.04 2.80
C LEU A 95 -3.09 4.65 3.89
N GLN A 96 -1.85 4.16 3.98
CA GLN A 96 -0.80 4.66 4.88
C GLN A 96 -0.08 5.90 4.31
N GLY A 97 -0.42 6.29 3.07
CA GLY A 97 0.02 7.51 2.44
C GLY A 97 1.23 7.36 1.52
N ALA A 98 1.65 6.15 1.14
CA ALA A 98 2.75 5.96 0.18
C ALA A 98 2.28 6.19 -1.27
N GLU A 99 3.10 6.84 -2.07
CA GLU A 99 2.79 7.21 -3.46
C GLU A 99 4.02 6.99 -4.35
N ILE A 100 3.77 6.83 -5.64
CA ILE A 100 4.80 6.89 -6.68
C ILE A 100 5.64 8.17 -6.54
N ASN A 101 6.93 8.05 -6.82
CA ASN A 101 7.96 9.08 -6.67
C ASN A 101 8.29 9.54 -5.23
N MET A 102 7.70 8.96 -4.18
CA MET A 102 8.19 9.21 -2.82
C MET A 102 9.60 8.67 -2.64
N ASN A 103 10.44 9.38 -1.88
CA ASN A 103 11.81 8.93 -1.68
C ASN A 103 11.90 7.75 -0.70
N LYS A 104 12.97 6.96 -0.83
CA LYS A 104 13.20 5.75 -0.02
C LYS A 104 13.10 5.96 1.49
N GLU A 105 13.60 7.08 2.03
CA GLU A 105 13.56 7.34 3.47
C GLU A 105 12.17 7.78 3.96
N GLU A 106 11.39 8.50 3.14
CA GLU A 106 9.98 8.78 3.43
C GLU A 106 9.16 7.49 3.52
N LEU A 107 9.36 6.58 2.58
CA LEU A 107 8.70 5.27 2.55
C LEU A 107 9.05 4.42 3.77
N LYS A 108 10.31 4.46 4.21
CA LYS A 108 10.74 3.85 5.48
C LYS A 108 10.12 4.55 6.70
N GLY A 109 9.85 5.85 6.62
CA GLY A 109 9.10 6.58 7.65
C GLY A 109 7.65 6.08 7.79
N ILE A 110 7.00 5.74 6.67
CA ILE A 110 5.63 5.23 6.62
C ILE A 110 5.54 3.81 7.20
N TYR A 111 6.36 2.89 6.69
CA TYR A 111 6.24 1.45 7.01
C TYR A 111 7.16 0.99 8.15
N GLY A 112 8.12 1.83 8.54
CA GLY A 112 9.03 1.65 9.67
C GLY A 112 10.42 1.19 9.24
N LYS A 113 11.41 2.05 9.50
CA LYS A 113 12.80 1.92 9.06
C LYS A 113 13.45 0.58 9.40
N ASP A 114 13.25 0.07 10.60
CA ASP A 114 13.89 -1.16 11.08
C ASP A 114 13.16 -2.44 10.67
N LYS A 115 12.04 -2.31 9.94
CA LYS A 115 11.21 -3.43 9.47
C LYS A 115 11.44 -3.77 7.99
N ALA A 116 12.18 -2.92 7.27
CA ALA A 116 12.44 -3.10 5.84
C ALA A 116 13.48 -4.20 5.62
N ILE A 117 13.17 -5.11 4.71
CA ILE A 117 14.10 -6.08 4.13
C ILE A 117 14.59 -5.47 2.81
N GLU A 118 15.90 -5.27 2.70
CA GLU A 118 16.52 -4.71 1.50
C GLU A 118 17.33 -5.81 0.78
N VAL A 119 16.71 -6.47 -0.19
CA VAL A 119 17.40 -7.45 -1.04
C VAL A 119 17.94 -6.72 -2.27
N GLN A 120 19.27 -6.72 -2.44
CA GLN A 120 19.96 -6.18 -3.63
C GLN A 120 19.67 -4.69 -3.94
N GLY A 121 19.43 -3.87 -2.91
CA GLY A 121 19.50 -2.40 -2.97
C GLY A 121 18.31 -1.66 -3.59
N ASN A 122 17.54 -2.31 -4.46
CA ASN A 122 16.52 -1.66 -5.27
C ASN A 122 15.08 -1.87 -4.79
N ASN A 123 14.84 -2.73 -3.79
CA ASN A 123 13.49 -2.96 -3.26
C ASN A 123 13.45 -2.69 -1.75
N LEU A 124 12.29 -2.20 -1.28
CA LEU A 124 11.90 -2.22 0.12
C LEU A 124 10.79 -3.25 0.30
N ASP A 125 11.09 -4.34 1.01
CA ASP A 125 10.11 -5.36 1.33
C ASP A 125 9.75 -5.34 2.82
N TYR A 126 8.45 -5.34 3.12
CA TYR A 126 7.93 -5.46 4.47
C TYR A 126 7.06 -6.71 4.52
N VAL A 127 7.56 -7.75 5.17
CA VAL A 127 6.85 -9.03 5.31
C VAL A 127 6.42 -9.20 6.76
N TYR A 128 5.12 -9.34 6.98
CA TYR A 128 4.53 -9.43 8.30
C TYR A 128 3.79 -10.75 8.49
N ASP A 129 4.20 -11.50 9.50
CA ASP A 129 3.55 -12.71 9.95
C ASP A 129 2.28 -12.36 10.73
N SER A 130 1.11 -12.54 10.11
CA SER A 130 -0.16 -12.19 10.74
C SER A 130 -0.59 -13.18 11.83
N ILE A 131 0.04 -14.36 11.93
CA ILE A 131 -0.24 -15.36 12.97
C ILE A 131 0.58 -15.02 14.22
N ASN A 132 1.90 -14.88 14.07
CA ASN A 132 2.82 -14.62 15.18
C ASN A 132 3.01 -13.12 15.49
N LYS A 133 2.37 -12.25 14.71
CA LYS A 133 2.32 -10.80 14.89
C LYS A 133 3.71 -10.13 14.90
N LYS A 134 4.55 -10.48 13.93
CA LYS A 134 5.92 -9.95 13.82
C LYS A 134 6.34 -9.70 12.38
N TYR A 135 7.20 -8.71 12.17
CA TYR A 135 7.90 -8.55 10.90
C TYR A 135 8.98 -9.62 10.75
N LEU A 136 9.17 -10.11 9.53
CA LEU A 136 10.26 -11.00 9.19
C LEU A 136 11.50 -10.21 8.80
N THR A 137 12.66 -10.87 8.89
CA THR A 137 13.95 -10.32 8.45
C THR A 137 14.36 -10.85 7.07
N THR A 138 13.58 -11.77 6.50
CA THR A 138 13.76 -12.34 5.16
C THR A 138 12.40 -12.46 4.47
N THR A 139 12.39 -12.57 3.15
CA THR A 139 11.17 -12.77 2.36
C THR A 139 10.76 -14.24 2.25
N GLU A 140 11.56 -15.14 2.83
CA GLU A 140 11.30 -16.57 2.82
C GLU A 140 10.19 -16.93 3.80
N VAL A 141 9.15 -17.58 3.29
CA VAL A 141 8.01 -18.06 4.07
C VAL A 141 7.61 -19.46 3.66
N ASN A 142 7.04 -20.20 4.60
CA ASN A 142 6.51 -21.54 4.36
C ASN A 142 5.42 -21.49 3.27
N PRO A 143 5.56 -22.26 2.17
CA PRO A 143 4.57 -22.30 1.09
C PRO A 143 3.13 -22.52 1.54
N GLU A 144 2.93 -23.39 2.55
CA GLU A 144 1.60 -23.74 3.07
C GLU A 144 0.92 -22.59 3.81
N GLU A 145 1.70 -21.61 4.28
CA GLU A 145 1.23 -20.52 5.14
C GLU A 145 1.23 -19.15 4.45
N ARG A 146 1.64 -19.07 3.19
CA ARG A 146 1.88 -17.80 2.46
C ARG A 146 0.73 -16.79 2.52
N LYS A 147 -0.53 -17.25 2.58
CA LYS A 147 -1.70 -16.37 2.70
C LYS A 147 -1.79 -15.62 4.04
N SER A 148 -1.08 -16.11 5.05
CA SER A 148 -1.01 -15.53 6.39
C SER A 148 0.14 -14.52 6.55
N PHE A 149 0.92 -14.28 5.49
CA PHE A 149 1.97 -13.27 5.48
C PHE A 149 1.55 -12.10 4.60
N TYR A 150 1.43 -10.92 5.20
CA TYR A 150 1.17 -9.69 4.46
C TYR A 150 2.48 -9.10 3.99
N HIS A 151 2.49 -8.63 2.74
CA HIS A 151 3.69 -8.21 2.05
C HIS A 151 3.45 -6.89 1.34
N ILE A 152 4.18 -5.87 1.74
CA ILE A 152 4.32 -4.61 0.99
C ILE A 152 5.68 -4.62 0.32
N SER A 153 5.71 -4.52 -1.01
CA SER A 153 6.95 -4.46 -1.79
C SER A 153 6.99 -3.17 -2.57
N ILE A 154 8.11 -2.45 -2.51
CA ILE A 154 8.28 -1.18 -3.20
C ILE A 154 9.55 -1.23 -4.02
N ASN A 155 9.41 -1.16 -5.34
CA ASN A 155 10.54 -1.04 -6.24
C ASN A 155 11.00 0.42 -6.27
N ILE A 156 12.29 0.62 -6.08
CA ILE A 156 12.96 1.93 -6.06
C ILE A 156 13.68 2.13 -7.40
N ASN A 157 13.50 3.29 -8.02
CA ASN A 157 14.20 3.66 -9.25
C ASN A 157 15.65 4.12 -8.96
N GLU A 158 16.40 4.45 -10.02
CA GLU A 158 17.79 4.93 -9.91
C GLU A 158 17.90 6.28 -9.18
N GLN A 159 16.81 7.04 -9.10
CA GLN A 159 16.73 8.31 -8.36
C GLN A 159 16.46 8.10 -6.86
N GLY A 160 16.25 6.87 -6.40
CA GLY A 160 15.95 6.57 -5.01
C GLY A 160 14.48 6.78 -4.64
N GLU A 161 13.57 6.76 -5.62
CA GLU A 161 12.14 7.02 -5.46
C GLU A 161 11.27 5.80 -5.82
N ALA A 162 10.06 5.70 -5.27
CA ALA A 162 9.11 4.64 -5.60
C ALA A 162 8.75 4.64 -7.10
N LYS A 163 9.11 3.56 -7.79
CA LYS A 163 8.70 3.25 -9.17
C LYS A 163 7.37 2.50 -9.22
N SER A 164 7.18 1.57 -8.29
CA SER A 164 5.97 0.77 -8.17
C SER A 164 5.79 0.29 -6.74
N ILE A 165 4.55 0.24 -6.28
CA ILE A 165 4.17 -0.25 -4.94
C ILE A 165 3.25 -1.45 -5.11
N PHE A 166 3.47 -2.50 -4.34
CA PHE A 166 2.65 -3.72 -4.31
C PHE A 166 2.14 -3.96 -2.88
N LEU A 167 0.83 -4.21 -2.75
CA LEU A 167 0.15 -4.52 -1.49
C LEU A 167 -0.54 -5.87 -1.65
N MET A 168 -0.08 -6.89 -0.93
CA MET A 168 -0.46 -8.27 -1.22
C MET A 168 -0.25 -9.21 -0.03
N ASP A 169 -0.77 -10.44 -0.14
CA ASP A 169 -0.25 -11.56 0.64
C ASP A 169 0.96 -12.20 -0.07
N ASN A 170 1.76 -12.96 0.66
CA ASN A 170 2.97 -13.55 0.11
C ASN A 170 2.68 -14.64 -0.96
N ASN A 171 1.49 -15.24 -0.97
CA ASN A 171 1.12 -16.18 -2.03
C ASN A 171 0.90 -15.46 -3.38
N ALA A 172 0.49 -14.19 -3.36
CA ALA A 172 0.50 -13.36 -4.56
C ALA A 172 1.91 -12.84 -4.89
N ALA A 173 2.73 -12.53 -3.89
CA ALA A 173 4.10 -12.06 -4.08
C ALA A 173 4.98 -13.03 -4.89
N VAL A 174 4.87 -14.33 -4.64
CA VAL A 174 5.65 -15.34 -5.38
C VAL A 174 5.28 -15.48 -6.85
N LEU A 175 4.16 -14.91 -7.28
CA LEU A 175 3.75 -14.86 -8.70
C LEU A 175 4.39 -13.69 -9.44
N MET A 176 5.09 -12.80 -8.73
CA MET A 176 5.69 -11.58 -9.26
C MET A 176 7.21 -11.67 -9.45
N ASN A 177 7.82 -12.80 -9.06
CA ASN A 177 9.23 -13.12 -9.27
C ASN A 177 9.47 -13.91 -10.55
#